data_AF-A0A661DA51-F1
#
_entry.id   AF-A0A661DA51-F1
#
_cell.length_a   1.000
_cell.length_b   1.000
_cell.length_c   1.000
_cell.angle_alpha   90.00
_cell.angle_beta   90.00
_cell.angle_gamma   90.00
#
_symmetry.space_group_name_H-M   'P 1'
#
loop_
_entity.id
_entity.type
_entity.pdbx_description
1 polymer ?
#
loop_
_entity_poly.entity_id
_entity_poly.type
_entity_poly.pdbx_seq_one_letter_code
_entity_poly.pdbx_strand_id
1 'polypeptide(L)'
;MQWWVNQLEKLIPIILQRHKKEVEVNEMPLNEKQSELIDAYQSLVKKEGYPDWAVKNRKTNGYINPSIPYIGEKYFTKKRKIAIYAMAESLTYYLNSNDENPLLESDDAWNRHGVSFTHWLASPQEGRHFFPDVHIQPINSGGLLCAAAFILYKMGWDFNSIGEPKDFLSELVVAHYGKFSCREKTSKDYARNWKLLRPSLPYLEKDLNVLQPDVLIFVGTIFRHKQVAKQIRSLLPNSTIFPIYQFAPRIIHGHLLAEFNERAGGLEKELADKFPLLSKWTNKMKGYNMTGIYRFYAHLESVINSASVGGKEQTSAELKPSLPSPTTTASVGGKEQTSAELKPSLPSPTTAISSP
;
A
#
# COMPACT_ATOMS: atom_id res chain seq x y z
N MET A 1 -22.18 -43.77 -15.19
CA MET A 1 -20.84 -43.27 -15.55
C MET A 1 -20.85 -42.56 -16.90
N GLN A 2 -21.30 -43.19 -17.99
CA GLN A 2 -21.39 -42.59 -19.33
C GLN A 2 -22.15 -41.26 -19.40
N TRP A 3 -23.25 -41.13 -18.65
CA TRP A 3 -24.03 -39.89 -18.61
C TRP A 3 -23.21 -38.68 -18.12
N TRP A 4 -22.37 -38.86 -17.09
CA TRP A 4 -21.52 -37.80 -16.56
C TRP A 4 -20.39 -37.41 -17.52
N VAL A 5 -19.80 -38.38 -18.22
CA VAL A 5 -18.78 -38.13 -19.25
C VAL A 5 -19.37 -37.26 -20.36
N ASN A 6 -20.56 -37.61 -20.86
CA ASN A 6 -21.25 -36.84 -21.90
C ASN A 6 -21.63 -35.41 -21.45
N GLN A 7 -21.87 -35.17 -20.16
CA GLN A 7 -22.11 -33.82 -19.64
C GLN A 7 -20.81 -33.01 -19.56
N LEU A 8 -19.70 -33.62 -19.11
CA LEU A 8 -18.40 -32.96 -19.04
C LEU A 8 -17.87 -32.59 -20.43
N GLU A 9 -18.01 -33.47 -21.42
CA GLU A 9 -17.60 -33.20 -22.81
C GLU A 9 -18.35 -32.02 -23.43
N LYS A 10 -19.61 -31.79 -23.04
CA LYS A 10 -20.39 -30.61 -23.49
C LYS A 10 -19.99 -29.32 -22.76
N LEU A 11 -19.55 -29.44 -21.51
CA LEU A 11 -19.18 -28.29 -20.69
C LEU A 11 -17.74 -27.83 -20.94
N ILE A 12 -16.82 -28.72 -21.30
CA ILE A 12 -15.40 -28.40 -21.54
C ILE A 12 -15.22 -27.29 -22.58
N PRO A 13 -15.85 -27.32 -23.78
CA PRO A 13 -15.70 -26.25 -24.76
C PRO A 13 -16.26 -24.91 -24.26
N ILE A 14 -17.34 -24.92 -23.48
CA ILE A 14 -17.95 -23.71 -22.91
C ILE A 14 -17.06 -23.13 -21.82
N ILE A 15 -16.48 -23.98 -20.98
CA ILE A 15 -15.50 -23.60 -19.95
C ILE A 15 -14.24 -23.06 -20.61
N LEU A 16 -13.71 -23.74 -21.63
CA LEU A 16 -12.53 -23.30 -22.38
C LEU A 16 -12.80 -22.00 -23.14
N GLN A 17 -14.00 -21.80 -23.69
CA GLN A 17 -14.37 -20.59 -24.40
C GLN A 17 -14.60 -19.42 -23.43
N ARG A 18 -15.21 -19.66 -22.26
CA ARG A 18 -15.25 -18.68 -21.17
C ARG A 18 -13.85 -18.35 -20.69
N HIS A 19 -13.01 -19.34 -20.48
CA HIS A 19 -11.64 -19.13 -20.01
C HIS A 19 -10.79 -18.42 -21.06
N LYS A 20 -10.96 -18.72 -22.35
CA LYS A 20 -10.28 -18.02 -23.46
C LYS A 20 -10.77 -16.58 -23.61
N LYS A 21 -12.06 -16.32 -23.36
CA LYS A 21 -12.64 -14.97 -23.34
C LYS A 21 -12.31 -14.19 -22.05
N GLU A 22 -12.01 -14.89 -20.96
CA GLU A 22 -11.45 -14.35 -19.71
C GLU A 22 -9.94 -14.15 -19.79
N VAL A 23 -9.23 -14.84 -20.69
CA VAL A 23 -7.78 -14.72 -20.95
C VAL A 23 -7.50 -13.71 -22.06
N GLU A 24 -8.43 -13.48 -23.00
CA GLU A 24 -8.51 -12.24 -23.79
C GLU A 24 -9.08 -11.11 -22.91
N VAL A 25 -8.43 -10.87 -21.76
CA VAL A 25 -8.48 -9.55 -21.16
C VAL A 25 -7.78 -8.66 -22.18
N ASN A 26 -8.56 -7.97 -23.03
CA ASN A 26 -8.03 -6.95 -23.93
C ASN A 26 -7.08 -6.08 -23.10
N GLU A 27 -5.78 -6.20 -23.35
CA GLU A 27 -4.77 -5.37 -22.71
C GLU A 27 -5.25 -3.94 -22.88
N MET A 28 -5.61 -3.27 -21.78
CA MET A 28 -5.96 -1.87 -21.85
C MET A 28 -4.72 -1.17 -22.40
N PRO A 29 -4.78 -0.55 -23.59
CA PRO A 29 -3.61 0.05 -24.19
C PRO A 29 -3.03 1.05 -23.20
N LEU A 30 -1.72 0.97 -22.97
CA LEU A 30 -1.01 1.93 -22.15
C LEU A 30 -1.32 3.32 -22.67
N ASN A 31 -1.73 4.23 -21.78
CA ASN A 31 -1.83 5.62 -22.18
C ASN A 31 -0.41 6.19 -22.40
N GLU A 32 -0.33 7.26 -23.19
CA GLU A 32 0.94 7.89 -23.56
C GLU A 32 1.84 8.20 -22.35
N LYS A 33 1.24 8.61 -21.23
CA LYS A 33 1.96 8.94 -19.99
C LYS A 33 2.48 7.72 -19.24
N GLN A 34 1.79 6.59 -19.32
CA GLN A 34 2.29 5.33 -18.80
C GLN A 34 3.50 4.86 -19.62
N SER A 35 3.41 4.93 -20.95
CA SER A 35 4.55 4.61 -21.83
C SER A 35 5.76 5.50 -21.56
N GLU A 36 5.55 6.82 -21.45
CA GLU A 36 6.60 7.78 -21.09
C GLU A 36 7.32 7.41 -19.77
N LEU A 37 6.55 7.01 -18.75
CA LEU A 37 7.12 6.59 -17.46
C LEU A 37 7.87 5.26 -17.55
N ILE A 38 7.35 4.29 -18.31
CA ILE A 38 8.02 3.00 -18.52
C ILE A 38 9.37 3.22 -19.19
N ASP A 39 9.42 4.01 -20.26
CA ASP A 39 10.66 4.33 -20.97
C ASP A 39 11.67 5.04 -20.07
N ALA A 40 11.19 5.99 -19.25
CA ALA A 40 12.02 6.68 -18.27
C ALA A 40 12.58 5.72 -17.20
N TYR A 41 11.77 4.78 -16.72
CA TYR A 41 12.16 3.79 -15.73
C TYR A 41 13.18 2.79 -16.28
N GLN A 42 12.95 2.28 -17.49
CA GLN A 42 13.88 1.40 -18.19
C GLN A 42 15.23 2.09 -18.42
N SER A 43 15.20 3.37 -18.79
CA SER A 43 16.40 4.19 -18.95
C SER A 43 17.16 4.39 -17.63
N LEU A 44 16.45 4.64 -16.53
CA LEU A 44 17.04 4.72 -15.20
C LEU A 44 17.69 3.41 -14.77
N VAL A 45 17.02 2.27 -14.99
CA VAL A 45 17.57 0.95 -14.68
C VAL A 45 18.85 0.69 -15.47
N LYS A 46 18.88 1.01 -16.77
CA LYS A 46 20.09 0.87 -17.60
C LYS A 46 21.26 1.72 -17.10
N LYS A 47 20.98 2.92 -16.59
CA LYS A 47 21.98 3.89 -16.15
C LYS A 47 22.49 3.65 -14.72
N GLU A 48 21.57 3.44 -13.79
CA GLU A 48 21.84 3.39 -12.35
C GLU A 48 21.93 1.95 -11.81
N GLY A 49 21.39 0.98 -12.56
CA GLY A 49 21.28 -0.41 -12.14
C GLY A 49 20.23 -0.63 -11.04
N TYR A 50 20.31 -1.81 -10.43
CA TYR A 50 19.49 -2.22 -9.30
C TYR A 50 20.29 -2.20 -8.01
N PRO A 51 19.68 -1.87 -6.87
CA PRO A 51 20.30 -2.11 -5.57
C PRO A 51 20.55 -3.60 -5.35
N ASP A 52 21.71 -3.96 -4.81
CA ASP A 52 22.11 -5.35 -4.52
C ASP A 52 21.18 -6.08 -3.52
N TRP A 53 20.52 -5.31 -2.65
CA TRP A 53 19.56 -5.80 -1.65
C TRP A 53 18.14 -5.99 -2.19
N ALA A 54 17.86 -5.58 -3.44
CA ALA A 54 16.53 -5.68 -4.04
C ALA A 54 16.14 -7.14 -4.31
N VAL A 55 14.84 -7.41 -4.33
CA VAL A 55 14.29 -8.73 -4.66
C VAL A 55 14.66 -9.14 -6.09
N LYS A 56 15.13 -10.38 -6.23
CA LYS A 56 15.46 -10.98 -7.52
C LYS A 56 14.25 -11.61 -8.19
N ASN A 57 14.21 -11.51 -9.51
CA ASN A 57 13.32 -12.30 -10.36
C ASN A 57 13.82 -13.75 -10.41
N ARG A 58 12.98 -14.72 -10.07
CA ARG A 58 13.35 -16.15 -10.05
C ARG A 58 13.62 -16.73 -11.43
N LYS A 59 12.85 -16.30 -12.43
CA LYS A 59 12.91 -16.81 -13.81
C LYS A 59 14.16 -16.34 -14.55
N THR A 60 14.52 -15.06 -14.40
CA THR A 60 15.66 -14.48 -15.12
C THR A 60 16.93 -14.39 -14.30
N ASN A 61 16.86 -14.67 -12.99
CA ASN A 61 17.92 -14.40 -12.00
C ASN A 61 18.35 -12.90 -11.93
N GLY A 62 17.62 -12.02 -12.62
CA GLY A 62 17.73 -10.56 -12.55
C GLY A 62 17.00 -10.00 -11.33
N TYR A 63 16.60 -8.73 -11.39
CA TYR A 63 15.81 -8.08 -10.35
C TYR A 63 14.36 -7.90 -10.80
N ILE A 64 13.44 -7.82 -9.84
CA ILE A 64 12.06 -7.41 -10.15
C ILE A 64 12.07 -5.95 -10.57
N ASN A 65 11.47 -5.65 -11.73
CA ASN A 65 11.43 -4.29 -12.26
C ASN A 65 10.63 -3.36 -11.31
N PRO A 66 11.05 -2.11 -11.10
CA PRO A 66 10.22 -1.14 -10.40
C PRO A 66 8.96 -0.82 -11.23
N SER A 67 7.79 -0.69 -10.60
CA SER A 67 6.57 -0.32 -11.33
C SER A 67 6.32 1.18 -11.34
N ILE A 68 5.84 1.65 -12.47
CA ILE A 68 5.25 2.98 -12.61
C ILE A 68 4.01 3.11 -11.70
N PRO A 69 3.64 4.33 -11.30
CA PRO A 69 2.38 4.59 -10.60
C PRO A 69 1.16 4.03 -11.35
N TYR A 70 0.13 3.62 -10.62
CA TYR A 70 -1.20 3.49 -11.20
C TYR A 70 -1.75 4.89 -11.48
N ILE A 71 -2.21 5.12 -12.70
CA ILE A 71 -2.78 6.40 -13.14
C ILE A 71 -4.26 6.16 -13.48
N GLY A 72 -5.15 6.78 -12.72
CA GLY A 72 -6.58 6.73 -13.01
C GLY A 72 -6.91 7.36 -14.37
N GLU A 73 -7.86 6.77 -15.09
CA GLU A 73 -8.27 7.19 -16.45
C GLU A 73 -8.65 8.68 -16.57
N LYS A 74 -9.16 9.29 -15.49
CA LYS A 74 -9.60 10.69 -15.46
C LYS A 74 -8.55 11.63 -14.85
N TYR A 75 -7.40 11.12 -14.41
CA TYR A 75 -6.41 11.92 -13.68
C TYR A 75 -6.02 13.21 -14.44
N PHE A 76 -5.69 13.11 -15.73
CA PHE A 76 -5.25 14.26 -16.52
C PHE A 76 -6.39 15.18 -16.98
N THR A 77 -7.65 14.75 -16.89
CA THR A 77 -8.81 15.58 -17.23
C THR A 77 -9.39 16.32 -16.02
N LYS A 78 -8.91 16.00 -14.81
CA LYS A 78 -9.32 16.67 -13.57
C LYS A 78 -8.64 18.03 -13.45
N LYS A 79 -9.43 19.03 -13.06
CA LYS A 79 -8.94 20.39 -12.77
C LYS A 79 -7.89 20.40 -11.65
N ARG A 80 -8.01 19.48 -10.70
CA ARG A 80 -7.11 19.36 -9.56
C ARG A 80 -6.62 17.92 -9.49
N LYS A 81 -5.31 17.73 -9.68
CA LYS A 81 -4.66 16.43 -9.77
C LYS A 81 -4.16 15.98 -8.41
N ILE A 82 -4.46 14.74 -8.04
CA ILE A 82 -4.13 14.18 -6.73
C ILE A 82 -3.22 12.96 -6.89
N ALA A 83 -2.13 12.93 -6.14
CA ALA A 83 -1.27 11.75 -6.05
C ALA A 83 -1.13 11.28 -4.60
N ILE A 84 -1.17 9.97 -4.41
CA ILE A 84 -1.01 9.30 -3.12
C ILE A 84 0.22 8.38 -3.20
N TYR A 85 1.18 8.62 -2.34
CA TYR A 85 2.37 7.77 -2.22
C TYR A 85 2.29 6.94 -0.94
N ALA A 86 2.12 5.63 -1.11
CA ALA A 86 2.36 4.63 -0.09
C ALA A 86 3.88 4.49 0.18
N MET A 87 4.22 3.80 1.27
CA MET A 87 5.59 3.73 1.77
C MET A 87 6.52 3.00 0.79
N ALA A 88 6.31 1.70 0.66
CA ALA A 88 7.20 0.79 -0.05
C ALA A 88 6.41 -0.47 -0.39
N GLU A 89 6.73 -1.07 -1.52
CA GLU A 89 6.22 -2.38 -1.85
C GLU A 89 6.86 -3.45 -0.97
N SER A 90 6.06 -4.42 -0.53
CA SER A 90 6.51 -5.59 0.23
C SER A 90 6.23 -6.87 -0.55
N LEU A 91 7.22 -7.37 -1.27
CA LEU A 91 7.16 -8.64 -2.00
C LEU A 91 7.44 -9.87 -1.11
N THR A 92 7.11 -9.80 0.19
CA THR A 92 7.31 -10.90 1.14
C THR A 92 6.50 -12.14 0.77
N TYR A 93 5.30 -11.96 0.21
CA TYR A 93 4.48 -13.06 -0.29
C TYR A 93 5.18 -13.81 -1.43
N TYR A 94 5.84 -13.07 -2.33
CA TYR A 94 6.62 -13.63 -3.43
C TYR A 94 7.85 -14.37 -2.90
N LEU A 95 8.51 -13.86 -1.85
CA LEU A 95 9.66 -14.55 -1.23
C LEU A 95 9.27 -15.78 -0.41
N ASN A 96 8.03 -15.86 0.07
CA ASN A 96 7.52 -16.95 0.91
C ASN A 96 6.73 -18.02 0.15
N SER A 97 6.26 -17.73 -1.07
CA SER A 97 5.67 -18.74 -1.96
C SER A 97 6.77 -19.40 -2.80
N ASN A 98 6.58 -20.66 -3.22
CA ASN A 98 7.42 -21.30 -4.24
C ASN A 98 6.86 -21.12 -5.65
N ASP A 99 5.66 -20.54 -5.77
CA ASP A 99 4.96 -20.39 -7.04
C ASP A 99 5.55 -19.25 -7.87
N GLU A 100 5.47 -19.42 -9.19
CA GLU A 100 5.71 -18.33 -10.13
C GLU A 100 4.65 -17.23 -9.93
N ASN A 101 5.06 -15.99 -10.16
CA ASN A 101 4.15 -14.87 -10.15
C ASN A 101 4.24 -14.15 -11.50
N PRO A 102 3.35 -14.49 -12.46
CA PRO A 102 3.42 -13.96 -13.81
C PRO A 102 3.49 -12.43 -13.86
N LEU A 103 2.75 -11.75 -12.97
CA LEU A 103 2.72 -10.29 -12.87
C LEU A 103 4.08 -9.66 -12.51
N LEU A 104 4.90 -10.36 -11.71
CA LEU A 104 6.24 -9.90 -11.33
C LEU A 104 7.33 -10.40 -12.26
N GLU A 105 7.06 -11.47 -13.01
CA GLU A 105 8.04 -12.23 -13.79
C GLU A 105 7.91 -12.04 -15.31
N SER A 106 6.93 -11.26 -15.77
CA SER A 106 6.75 -10.80 -17.15
C SER A 106 7.15 -9.33 -17.33
N ASP A 107 6.99 -8.82 -18.57
CA ASP A 107 7.15 -7.40 -18.88
C ASP A 107 6.07 -6.52 -18.22
N ASP A 108 4.97 -7.13 -17.76
CA ASP A 108 3.92 -6.45 -16.99
C ASP A 108 4.42 -5.91 -15.67
N ALA A 109 5.56 -6.40 -15.16
CA ALA A 109 6.15 -5.94 -13.91
C ALA A 109 6.36 -4.41 -13.89
N TRP A 110 6.61 -3.78 -15.05
CA TRP A 110 6.71 -2.33 -15.18
C TRP A 110 5.40 -1.59 -14.91
N ASN A 111 4.24 -2.18 -15.28
CA ASN A 111 2.91 -1.61 -15.09
C ASN A 111 1.99 -2.53 -14.26
N ARG A 112 2.57 -3.26 -13.29
CA ARG A 112 1.82 -4.27 -12.54
C ARG A 112 0.63 -3.69 -11.80
N HIS A 113 0.68 -2.42 -11.40
CA HIS A 113 -0.45 -1.78 -10.73
C HIS A 113 -1.67 -1.62 -11.66
N GLY A 114 -1.44 -1.23 -12.92
CA GLY A 114 -2.46 -1.18 -13.97
C GLY A 114 -3.00 -2.57 -14.30
N VAL A 115 -2.11 -3.54 -14.51
CA VAL A 115 -2.50 -4.94 -14.81
C VAL A 115 -3.31 -5.55 -13.66
N SER A 116 -2.91 -5.32 -12.40
CA SER A 116 -3.67 -5.78 -11.22
C SER A 116 -5.09 -5.21 -11.18
N PHE A 117 -5.23 -3.92 -11.51
CA PHE A 117 -6.55 -3.28 -11.58
C PHE A 117 -7.41 -3.89 -12.67
N THR A 118 -6.84 -4.15 -13.83
CA THR A 118 -7.53 -4.78 -14.95
C THR A 118 -8.00 -6.19 -14.57
N HIS A 119 -7.17 -7.01 -13.92
CA HIS A 119 -7.58 -8.32 -13.40
C HIS A 119 -8.70 -8.22 -12.36
N TRP A 120 -8.63 -7.24 -11.46
CA TRP A 120 -9.70 -6.97 -10.50
C TRP A 120 -11.02 -6.57 -11.20
N LEU A 121 -10.95 -5.77 -12.26
CA LEU A 121 -12.11 -5.40 -13.08
C LEU A 121 -12.71 -6.59 -13.84
N ALA A 122 -11.89 -7.55 -14.27
CA ALA A 122 -12.34 -8.76 -14.94
C ALA A 122 -12.94 -9.80 -13.96
N SER A 123 -12.59 -9.74 -12.68
CA SER A 123 -13.04 -10.70 -11.66
C SER A 123 -14.57 -10.65 -11.45
N PRO A 124 -15.26 -11.79 -11.28
CA PRO A 124 -16.71 -11.82 -11.03
C PRO A 124 -17.12 -10.94 -9.85
N GLN A 125 -18.21 -10.18 -10.00
CA GLN A 125 -18.64 -9.21 -8.97
C GLN A 125 -18.89 -9.86 -7.60
N GLU A 126 -19.47 -11.07 -7.56
CA GLU A 126 -19.78 -11.81 -6.33
C GLU A 126 -18.53 -12.18 -5.51
N GLY A 127 -17.36 -12.32 -6.16
CA GLY A 127 -16.08 -12.61 -5.52
C GLY A 127 -15.16 -11.39 -5.35
N ARG A 128 -15.55 -10.23 -5.88
CA ARG A 128 -14.69 -9.05 -5.96
C ARG A 128 -14.59 -8.36 -4.60
N HIS A 129 -13.39 -7.95 -4.23
CA HIS A 129 -13.18 -7.11 -3.05
C HIS A 129 -13.82 -5.73 -3.25
N PHE A 130 -14.37 -5.16 -2.17
CA PHE A 130 -15.01 -3.84 -2.19
C PHE A 130 -14.06 -2.73 -2.65
N PHE A 131 -12.79 -2.81 -2.24
CA PHE A 131 -11.74 -1.90 -2.72
C PHE A 131 -11.02 -2.51 -3.93
N PRO A 132 -10.66 -1.67 -4.92
CA PRO A 132 -9.84 -2.08 -6.06
C PRO A 132 -8.49 -2.69 -5.65
N ASP A 133 -8.06 -3.70 -6.39
CA ASP A 133 -6.69 -4.20 -6.31
C ASP A 133 -5.81 -3.50 -7.34
N VAL A 134 -4.82 -2.74 -6.88
CA VAL A 134 -3.78 -2.14 -7.72
C VAL A 134 -2.39 -2.62 -7.30
N HIS A 135 -2.32 -3.71 -6.55
CA HIS A 135 -1.07 -4.23 -5.97
C HIS A 135 -0.33 -3.21 -5.09
N ILE A 136 -1.07 -2.33 -4.41
CA ILE A 136 -0.50 -1.35 -3.46
C ILE A 136 -1.23 -1.53 -2.13
N GLN A 137 -0.49 -1.93 -1.08
CA GLN A 137 -1.02 -1.85 0.27
C GLN A 137 -0.62 -0.52 0.90
N PRO A 138 -1.53 0.16 1.63
CA PRO A 138 -2.89 -0.25 2.00
C PRO A 138 -4.00 0.34 1.10
N ILE A 139 -3.73 0.59 -0.19
CA ILE A 139 -4.78 0.99 -1.14
C ILE A 139 -5.79 -0.14 -1.32
N ASN A 140 -5.30 -1.36 -1.53
CA ASN A 140 -6.13 -2.57 -1.68
C ASN A 140 -7.00 -2.91 -0.46
N SER A 141 -6.63 -2.43 0.74
CA SER A 141 -7.43 -2.57 1.97
C SER A 141 -8.31 -1.34 2.26
N GLY A 142 -8.26 -0.32 1.41
CA GLY A 142 -9.06 0.90 1.49
C GLY A 142 -8.50 1.98 2.41
N GLY A 143 -7.48 1.67 3.21
CA GLY A 143 -6.96 2.56 4.24
C GLY A 143 -6.49 3.91 3.70
N LEU A 144 -5.52 3.89 2.77
CA LEU A 144 -5.00 5.12 2.16
C LEU A 144 -6.03 5.81 1.23
N LEU A 145 -6.91 5.07 0.56
CA LEU A 145 -7.96 5.67 -0.27
C LEU A 145 -8.94 6.48 0.60
N CYS A 146 -9.40 5.93 1.71
CA CYS A 146 -10.32 6.65 2.58
C CYS A 146 -9.63 7.79 3.33
N ALA A 147 -8.34 7.65 3.68
CA ALA A 147 -7.55 8.76 4.22
C ALA A 147 -7.49 9.93 3.23
N ALA A 148 -7.26 9.63 1.94
CA ALA A 148 -7.28 10.65 0.89
C ALA A 148 -8.66 11.26 0.70
N ALA A 149 -9.72 10.43 0.65
CA ALA A 149 -11.09 10.93 0.55
C ALA A 149 -11.46 11.85 1.73
N PHE A 150 -11.03 11.51 2.96
CA PHE A 150 -11.22 12.35 4.14
C PHE A 150 -10.52 13.71 4.00
N ILE A 151 -9.24 13.72 3.60
CA ILE A 151 -8.47 14.95 3.38
C ILE A 151 -9.17 15.83 2.35
N LEU A 152 -9.52 15.26 1.20
CA LEU A 152 -10.15 16.01 0.11
C LEU A 152 -11.53 16.55 0.49
N TYR A 153 -12.34 15.76 1.22
CA TYR A 153 -13.62 16.24 1.76
C TYR A 153 -13.45 17.46 2.66
N LYS A 154 -12.47 17.43 3.57
CA LYS A 154 -12.14 18.58 4.43
C LYS A 154 -11.60 19.78 3.67
N MET A 155 -11.05 19.55 2.46
CA MET A 155 -10.64 20.60 1.53
C MET A 155 -11.78 21.09 0.62
N GLY A 156 -13.01 20.60 0.80
CA GLY A 156 -14.18 20.99 -0.01
C GLY A 156 -14.23 20.33 -1.39
N TRP A 157 -13.60 19.17 -1.56
CA TRP A 157 -13.69 18.41 -2.81
C TRP A 157 -15.12 17.91 -3.07
N ASP A 158 -15.53 17.95 -4.34
CA ASP A 158 -16.84 17.47 -4.77
C ASP A 158 -16.81 15.96 -5.05
N PHE A 159 -17.60 15.19 -4.30
CA PHE A 159 -17.75 13.75 -4.44
C PHE A 159 -19.03 13.32 -5.20
N ASN A 160 -19.78 14.26 -5.79
CA ASN A 160 -21.05 13.97 -6.47
C ASN A 160 -20.91 12.94 -7.61
N SER A 161 -19.75 12.88 -8.28
CA SER A 161 -19.47 11.92 -9.35
C SER A 161 -18.87 10.60 -8.88
N ILE A 162 -18.71 10.40 -7.56
CA ILE A 162 -18.01 9.26 -6.98
C ILE A 162 -19.00 8.40 -6.20
N GLY A 163 -19.35 7.23 -6.74
CA GLY A 163 -20.25 6.27 -6.08
C GLY A 163 -19.51 5.13 -5.35
N GLU A 164 -18.37 4.71 -5.90
CA GLU A 164 -17.58 3.58 -5.43
C GLU A 164 -16.08 3.91 -5.34
N PRO A 165 -15.29 3.16 -4.55
CA PRO A 165 -13.85 3.41 -4.44
C PRO A 165 -13.11 3.34 -5.78
N LYS A 166 -13.60 2.54 -6.74
CA LYS A 166 -13.04 2.47 -8.09
C LYS A 166 -13.20 3.79 -8.86
N ASP A 167 -14.32 4.49 -8.66
CA ASP A 167 -14.60 5.75 -9.33
C ASP A 167 -13.66 6.81 -8.80
N PHE A 168 -13.40 6.83 -7.49
CA PHE A 168 -12.41 7.72 -6.90
C PHE A 168 -10.99 7.40 -7.34
N LEU A 169 -10.62 6.12 -7.38
CA LEU A 169 -9.33 5.66 -7.89
C LEU A 169 -9.11 6.10 -9.36
N SER A 170 -10.18 6.15 -10.17
CA SER A 170 -10.13 6.62 -11.55
C SER A 170 -9.71 8.09 -11.71
N GLU A 171 -9.81 8.90 -10.65
CA GLU A 171 -9.52 10.35 -10.67
C GLU A 171 -8.15 10.72 -10.08
N LEU A 172 -7.39 9.74 -9.60
CA LEU A 172 -6.15 9.96 -8.84
C LEU A 172 -5.01 9.06 -9.31
N VAL A 173 -3.81 9.35 -8.78
CA VAL A 173 -2.64 8.49 -8.92
C VAL A 173 -2.29 7.85 -7.60
N VAL A 174 -1.93 6.57 -7.61
CA VAL A 174 -1.36 5.86 -6.46
C VAL A 174 -0.03 5.21 -6.83
N ALA A 175 0.94 5.32 -5.93
CA ALA A 175 2.27 4.75 -6.11
C ALA A 175 2.88 4.31 -4.78
N HIS A 176 3.92 3.49 -4.82
CA HIS A 176 4.88 3.39 -3.73
C HIS A 176 6.00 4.41 -3.93
N TYR A 177 6.48 5.04 -2.84
CA TYR A 177 7.77 5.74 -2.88
C TYR A 177 8.91 4.73 -3.04
N GLY A 178 8.97 3.73 -2.16
CA GLY A 178 9.98 2.67 -2.22
C GLY A 178 9.72 1.76 -3.42
N LYS A 179 10.50 1.97 -4.50
CA LYS A 179 10.37 1.26 -5.78
C LYS A 179 10.95 -0.16 -5.77
N PHE A 180 11.70 -0.51 -4.73
CA PHE A 180 12.35 -1.80 -4.58
C PHE A 180 11.91 -2.46 -3.27
N SER A 181 11.59 -3.75 -3.29
CA SER A 181 11.41 -4.52 -2.06
C SER A 181 12.74 -5.06 -1.55
N CYS A 182 12.89 -5.10 -0.22
CA CYS A 182 14.01 -5.79 0.41
C CYS A 182 13.89 -7.31 0.25
N ARG A 183 15.00 -7.99 -0.02
CA ARG A 183 15.08 -9.46 -0.06
C ARG A 183 15.04 -10.08 1.35
N GLU A 184 13.95 -9.84 2.07
CA GLU A 184 13.70 -10.37 3.41
C GLU A 184 12.36 -11.12 3.44
N LYS A 185 12.31 -12.28 4.10
CA LYS A 185 11.10 -13.11 4.20
C LYS A 185 10.00 -12.49 5.08
N THR A 186 10.36 -11.48 5.86
CA THR A 186 9.45 -10.74 6.74
C THR A 186 9.31 -9.30 6.27
N SER A 187 8.15 -8.70 6.51
CA SER A 187 7.91 -7.31 6.11
C SER A 187 8.72 -6.39 7.01
N LYS A 188 9.59 -5.59 6.39
CA LYS A 188 10.44 -4.63 7.09
C LYS A 188 10.01 -3.22 6.77
N ASP A 189 9.63 -2.47 7.80
CA ASP A 189 9.49 -1.03 7.69
C ASP A 189 10.88 -0.41 7.53
N TYR A 190 11.15 0.11 6.34
CA TYR A 190 12.38 0.82 6.03
C TYR A 190 12.16 2.31 5.71
N ALA A 191 11.00 2.89 6.07
CA ALA A 191 10.70 4.31 5.82
C ALA A 191 11.71 5.28 6.47
N ARG A 192 12.47 4.83 7.46
CA ARG A 192 13.53 5.61 8.12
C ARG A 192 14.92 5.34 7.56
N ASN A 193 15.10 4.27 6.78
CA ASN A 193 16.41 3.87 6.29
C ASN A 193 16.73 4.55 4.97
N TRP A 194 17.46 5.67 5.06
CA TRP A 194 17.86 6.43 3.87
C TRP A 194 18.65 5.61 2.84
N LYS A 195 19.47 4.65 3.26
CA LYS A 195 20.24 3.81 2.33
C LYS A 195 19.33 2.99 1.41
N LEU A 196 18.20 2.52 1.95
CA LEU A 196 17.21 1.74 1.20
C LEU A 196 16.26 2.64 0.38
N LEU A 197 16.00 3.86 0.84
CA LEU A 197 15.10 4.80 0.17
C LEU A 197 15.75 5.62 -0.93
N ARG A 198 17.05 5.92 -0.82
CA ARG A 198 17.78 6.77 -1.77
C ARG A 198 17.67 6.29 -3.22
N PRO A 199 17.77 4.98 -3.54
CA PRO A 199 17.66 4.52 -4.93
C PRO A 199 16.31 4.80 -5.59
N SER A 200 15.25 5.07 -4.82
CA SER A 200 13.93 5.41 -5.37
C SER A 200 13.78 6.90 -5.72
N LEU A 201 14.73 7.75 -5.31
CA LEU A 201 14.68 9.20 -5.51
C LEU A 201 14.62 9.62 -7.00
N PRO A 202 15.41 9.02 -7.92
CA PRO A 202 15.32 9.35 -9.35
C PRO A 202 13.98 8.97 -9.98
N TYR A 203 13.35 7.89 -9.50
CA TYR A 203 12.05 7.44 -9.99
C TYR A 203 10.93 8.38 -9.53
N LEU A 204 10.99 8.85 -8.28
CA LEU A 204 10.09 9.90 -7.79
C LEU A 204 10.19 11.16 -8.66
N GLU A 205 11.41 11.54 -9.07
CA GLU A 205 11.61 12.68 -9.98
C GLU A 205 10.87 12.49 -11.30
N LYS A 206 10.98 11.31 -11.93
CA LYS A 206 10.30 10.99 -13.18
C LYS A 206 8.78 11.01 -13.00
N ASP A 207 8.30 10.39 -11.93
CA ASP A 207 6.87 10.40 -11.62
C ASP A 207 6.34 11.84 -11.49
N LEU A 208 6.95 12.66 -10.65
CA LEU A 208 6.43 13.99 -10.35
C LEU A 208 6.56 14.95 -11.54
N ASN A 209 7.58 14.79 -12.38
CA ASN A 209 7.73 15.57 -13.61
C ASN A 209 6.59 15.31 -14.60
N VAL A 210 6.16 14.06 -14.75
CA VAL A 210 5.07 13.67 -15.66
C VAL A 210 3.70 13.99 -15.06
N LEU A 211 3.50 13.65 -13.79
CA LEU A 211 2.19 13.68 -13.15
C LEU A 211 1.78 15.10 -12.73
N GLN A 212 2.72 15.87 -12.17
CA GLN A 212 2.50 17.26 -11.71
C GLN A 212 1.23 17.40 -10.84
N PRO A 213 1.09 16.67 -9.71
CA PRO A 213 -0.11 16.74 -8.87
C PRO A 213 -0.22 18.08 -8.13
N ASP A 214 -1.42 18.62 -8.00
CA ASP A 214 -1.74 19.79 -7.17
C ASP A 214 -1.84 19.45 -5.68
N VAL A 215 -2.18 18.19 -5.38
CA VAL A 215 -2.23 17.65 -4.01
C VAL A 215 -1.41 16.38 -3.94
N LEU A 216 -0.44 16.34 -3.03
CA LEU A 216 0.40 15.19 -2.78
C LEU A 216 0.18 14.67 -1.35
N ILE A 217 -0.42 13.50 -1.23
CA ILE A 217 -0.55 12.79 0.06
C ILE A 217 0.61 11.80 0.15
N PHE A 218 1.43 11.94 1.18
CA PHE A 218 2.74 11.29 1.22
C PHE A 218 3.06 10.75 2.61
N VAL A 219 3.79 9.63 2.71
CA VAL A 219 4.21 9.11 4.01
C VAL A 219 5.20 10.06 4.68
N GLY A 220 4.77 10.69 5.78
CA GLY A 220 5.52 11.73 6.49
C GLY A 220 6.87 11.27 7.00
N THR A 221 7.02 9.99 7.38
CA THR A 221 8.34 9.43 7.75
C THR A 221 9.36 9.51 6.63
N ILE A 222 8.93 9.30 5.38
CA ILE A 222 9.79 9.44 4.21
C ILE A 222 10.01 10.92 3.89
N PHE A 223 8.94 11.72 3.94
CA PHE A 223 9.02 13.16 3.69
C PHE A 223 9.98 13.91 4.64
N ARG A 224 10.18 13.40 5.86
CA ARG A 224 11.16 13.98 6.82
C ARG A 224 12.62 13.87 6.38
N HIS A 225 12.95 13.02 5.41
CA HIS A 225 14.29 13.04 4.81
C HIS A 225 14.48 14.33 4.02
N LYS A 226 15.45 15.15 4.41
CA LYS A 226 15.67 16.50 3.83
C LYS A 226 15.79 16.48 2.30
N GLN A 227 16.44 15.47 1.75
CA GLN A 227 16.62 15.28 0.31
C GLN A 227 15.28 15.04 -0.40
N VAL A 228 14.39 14.24 0.19
CA VAL A 228 13.05 13.96 -0.35
C VAL A 228 12.20 15.22 -0.31
N ALA A 229 12.10 15.88 0.84
CA ALA A 229 11.35 17.12 0.96
C ALA A 229 11.84 18.21 -0.01
N LYS A 230 13.17 18.37 -0.13
CA LYS A 230 13.77 19.35 -1.05
C LYS A 230 13.40 19.04 -2.50
N GLN A 231 13.52 17.79 -2.94
CA GLN A 231 13.21 17.42 -4.31
C GLN A 231 11.72 17.61 -4.62
N ILE A 232 10.83 17.13 -3.75
CA ILE A 232 9.38 17.30 -3.93
C ILE A 232 9.03 18.79 -4.01
N ARG A 233 9.50 19.62 -3.08
CA ARG A 233 9.21 21.07 -3.08
C ARG A 233 9.79 21.79 -4.29
N SER A 234 10.92 21.32 -4.83
CA SER A 234 11.52 21.88 -6.04
C SER A 234 10.73 21.54 -7.30
N LEU A 235 10.21 20.30 -7.39
CA LEU A 235 9.44 19.84 -8.55
C LEU A 235 7.99 20.32 -8.53
N LEU A 236 7.44 20.52 -7.33
CA LEU A 236 6.03 20.84 -7.09
C LEU A 236 5.90 22.09 -6.19
N PRO A 237 6.40 23.27 -6.63
CA PRO A 237 6.46 24.46 -5.78
C PRO A 237 5.08 24.99 -5.36
N ASN A 238 4.04 24.70 -6.14
CA ASN A 238 2.68 25.20 -5.91
C ASN A 238 1.73 24.13 -5.34
N SER A 239 2.20 22.91 -5.13
CA SER A 239 1.35 21.82 -4.70
C SER A 239 1.17 21.79 -3.19
N THR A 240 -0.03 21.42 -2.74
CA THR A 240 -0.30 21.17 -1.32
C THR A 240 0.19 19.78 -0.95
N ILE A 241 1.08 19.68 0.03
CA ILE A 241 1.66 18.41 0.46
C ILE A 241 1.12 18.04 1.84
N PHE A 242 0.50 16.87 1.96
CA PHE A 242 0.02 16.30 3.23
C PHE A 242 0.92 15.14 3.66
N PRO A 243 1.94 15.39 4.52
CA PRO A 243 2.72 14.32 5.13
C PRO A 243 1.88 13.63 6.20
N ILE A 244 1.44 12.41 5.93
CA ILE A 244 0.60 11.62 6.85
C ILE A 244 1.38 10.48 7.49
N TYR A 245 0.89 9.94 8.61
CA TYR A 245 1.42 8.68 9.11
C TYR A 245 1.20 7.53 8.12
N GLN A 246 2.08 6.52 8.21
CA GLN A 246 1.88 5.28 7.49
C GLN A 246 0.57 4.63 7.95
N PHE A 247 -0.30 4.32 7.01
CA PHE A 247 -1.56 3.65 7.28
C PHE A 247 -1.30 2.13 7.41
N ALA A 248 -0.72 1.71 8.53
CA ALA A 248 -0.46 0.31 8.84
C ALA A 248 -1.20 -0.08 10.13
N PRO A 249 -1.74 -1.32 10.25
CA PRO A 249 -2.54 -1.72 11.41
C PRO A 249 -1.86 -1.40 12.75
N ARG A 250 -0.56 -1.69 12.88
CA ARG A 250 0.23 -1.36 14.08
C ARG A 250 0.16 0.12 14.42
N ILE A 251 0.33 1.01 13.45
CA ILE A 251 0.30 2.46 13.65
C ILE A 251 -1.11 2.91 14.04
N ILE A 252 -2.11 2.46 13.29
CA ILE A 252 -3.53 2.80 13.51
C ILE A 252 -4.01 2.32 14.88
N HIS A 253 -3.58 1.14 15.34
CA HIS A 253 -4.04 0.55 16.61
C HIS A 253 -3.26 1.06 17.81
N GLY A 254 -1.95 1.30 17.68
CA GLY A 254 -1.07 1.45 18.84
C GLY A 254 -0.30 2.77 18.95
N HIS A 255 -0.17 3.54 17.88
CA HIS A 255 0.72 4.72 17.87
C HIS A 255 -0.02 6.06 17.79
N LEU A 256 -1.33 6.05 17.54
CA LEU A 256 -2.14 7.26 17.59
C LEU A 256 -2.43 7.62 19.05
N LEU A 257 -2.08 8.85 19.42
CA LEU A 257 -2.16 9.34 20.79
C LEU A 257 -3.60 9.36 21.30
N ALA A 258 -3.77 9.10 22.59
CA ALA A 258 -5.07 9.15 23.27
C ALA A 258 -5.73 10.54 23.18
N GLU A 259 -4.95 11.60 22.92
CA GLU A 259 -5.45 12.96 22.70
C GLU A 259 -6.48 13.05 21.55
N PHE A 260 -6.46 12.11 20.59
CA PHE A 260 -7.42 12.09 19.49
C PHE A 260 -8.76 11.39 19.83
N ASN A 261 -8.91 10.83 21.03
CA ASN A 261 -10.09 10.04 21.41
C ASN A 261 -11.40 10.82 21.33
N GLU A 262 -11.44 12.00 21.94
CA GLU A 262 -12.65 12.83 22.00
C GLU A 262 -13.10 13.21 20.59
N ARG A 263 -12.16 13.70 19.76
CA ARG A 263 -12.47 14.07 18.39
C ARG A 263 -12.87 12.87 17.53
N ALA A 264 -12.24 11.70 17.72
CA ALA A 264 -12.59 10.47 17.02
C ALA A 264 -14.06 10.07 17.24
N GLY A 265 -14.57 10.18 18.47
CA GLY A 265 -15.98 9.90 18.77
C GLY A 265 -16.95 10.84 18.03
N GLY A 266 -16.59 12.12 17.91
CA GLY A 266 -17.39 13.08 17.13
C GLY A 266 -17.32 12.86 15.61
N LEU A 267 -16.18 12.39 15.09
CA LEU A 267 -15.97 12.18 13.66
C LEU A 267 -16.79 11.03 13.09
N GLU A 268 -17.02 9.97 13.86
CA GLU A 268 -17.86 8.86 13.42
C GLU A 268 -19.27 9.31 13.05
N LYS A 269 -19.91 10.04 13.97
CA LYS A 269 -21.25 10.61 13.76
C LYS A 269 -21.22 11.65 12.64
N GLU A 270 -20.25 12.56 12.65
CA GLU A 270 -20.13 13.60 11.63
C GLU A 270 -20.01 13.02 10.22
N LEU A 271 -19.20 11.98 10.03
CA LEU A 271 -19.03 11.35 8.72
C LEU A 271 -20.25 10.54 8.30
N ALA A 272 -20.95 9.90 9.23
CA ALA A 272 -22.22 9.25 8.92
C ALA A 272 -23.26 10.26 8.40
N ASP A 273 -23.33 11.45 9.02
CA ASP A 273 -24.32 12.48 8.69
C ASP A 273 -23.93 13.30 7.45
N LYS A 274 -22.68 13.75 7.36
CA LYS A 274 -22.22 14.74 6.37
C LYS A 274 -21.47 14.13 5.20
N PHE A 275 -20.90 12.94 5.35
CA PHE A 275 -20.19 12.26 4.26
C PHE A 275 -20.45 10.74 4.26
N PRO A 276 -21.71 10.32 4.07
CA PRO A 276 -22.12 8.92 4.22
C PRO A 276 -21.37 7.96 3.29
N LEU A 277 -20.91 8.43 2.14
CA LEU A 277 -20.06 7.67 1.23
C LEU A 277 -18.76 7.20 1.91
N LEU A 278 -18.03 8.13 2.54
CA LEU A 278 -16.79 7.79 3.25
C LEU A 278 -17.08 6.88 4.44
N SER A 279 -18.14 7.15 5.21
CA SER A 279 -18.55 6.27 6.32
C SER A 279 -18.80 4.83 5.84
N LYS A 280 -19.52 4.65 4.73
CA LYS A 280 -19.71 3.35 4.08
C LYS A 280 -18.38 2.68 3.73
N TRP A 281 -17.43 3.42 3.15
CA TRP A 281 -16.13 2.87 2.76
C TRP A 281 -15.29 2.49 3.97
N THR A 282 -15.25 3.33 5.00
CA THR A 282 -14.54 3.07 6.25
C THR A 282 -15.01 1.75 6.88
N ASN A 283 -16.33 1.51 6.89
CA ASN A 283 -16.92 0.27 7.40
C ASN A 283 -16.62 -0.99 6.55
N LYS A 284 -16.06 -0.83 5.35
CA LYS A 284 -15.64 -1.93 4.47
C LYS A 284 -14.13 -2.19 4.51
N MET A 285 -13.36 -1.38 5.23
CA MET A 285 -11.93 -1.63 5.41
C MET A 285 -11.68 -2.96 6.14
N LYS A 286 -10.59 -3.63 5.77
CA LYS A 286 -10.19 -4.91 6.39
C LYS A 286 -8.92 -4.76 7.21
N GLY A 287 -8.85 -5.42 8.37
CA GLY A 287 -7.65 -5.46 9.21
C GLY A 287 -7.46 -4.25 10.14
N TYR A 288 -8.50 -3.43 10.31
CA TYR A 288 -8.46 -2.24 11.17
C TYR A 288 -9.61 -2.24 12.18
N ASN A 289 -9.37 -1.70 13.38
CA ASN A 289 -10.45 -1.39 14.30
C ASN A 289 -10.95 0.04 14.03
N MET A 290 -12.26 0.25 14.16
CA MET A 290 -12.90 1.51 13.79
C MET A 290 -12.43 2.70 14.64
N THR A 291 -12.23 2.49 15.95
CA THR A 291 -11.71 3.51 16.86
C THR A 291 -10.36 4.05 16.39
N GLY A 292 -9.45 3.17 15.98
CA GLY A 292 -8.14 3.54 15.45
C GLY A 292 -8.25 4.32 14.13
N ILE A 293 -9.19 3.95 13.25
CA ILE A 293 -9.42 4.70 12.01
C ILE A 293 -9.93 6.12 12.30
N TYR A 294 -10.88 6.29 13.21
CA TYR A 294 -11.39 7.63 13.54
C TYR A 294 -10.35 8.48 14.30
N ARG A 295 -9.50 7.88 15.13
CA ARG A 295 -8.30 8.56 15.67
C ARG A 295 -7.37 9.02 14.55
N PHE A 296 -7.23 8.20 13.50
CA PHE A 296 -6.39 8.58 12.35
C PHE A 296 -7.01 9.77 11.61
N TYR A 297 -8.32 9.78 11.39
CA TYR A 297 -9.00 10.94 10.80
C TYR A 297 -8.88 12.20 11.66
N ALA A 298 -8.98 12.09 12.98
CA ALA A 298 -8.73 13.22 13.89
C ALA A 298 -7.29 13.75 13.76
N HIS A 299 -6.31 12.86 13.63
CA HIS A 299 -4.94 13.25 13.33
C HIS A 299 -4.83 13.93 11.95
N LEU A 300 -5.52 13.43 10.92
CA LEU A 300 -5.53 14.07 9.59
C LEU A 300 -6.10 15.50 9.66
N GLU A 301 -7.13 15.77 10.46
CA GLU A 301 -7.61 17.16 10.66
C GLU A 301 -6.53 18.08 11.20
N SER A 302 -5.72 17.61 12.16
CA SER A 302 -4.57 18.37 12.67
C SER A 302 -3.55 18.66 11.56
N VAL A 303 -3.25 17.68 10.71
CA VAL A 303 -2.35 17.86 9.55
C VAL A 303 -2.93 18.87 8.55
N ILE A 304 -4.24 18.79 8.27
CA ILE A 304 -4.93 19.69 7.33
C ILE A 304 -4.90 21.13 7.85
N ASN A 305 -5.27 21.33 9.11
CA ASN A 305 -5.27 22.65 9.74
C ASN A 305 -3.87 23.27 9.75
N SER A 306 -2.83 22.46 9.99
CA SER A 306 -1.44 22.92 9.94
C SER A 306 -1.03 23.35 8.52
N ALA A 307 -1.46 22.62 7.49
CA ALA A 307 -1.20 22.98 6.10
C ALA A 307 -1.92 24.26 5.66
N SER A 308 -3.11 24.55 6.21
CA SER A 308 -3.87 25.77 5.92
C SER A 308 -3.27 27.04 6.53
N VAL A 309 -2.63 26.92 7.70
CA VAL A 309 -2.02 28.05 8.42
C VAL A 309 -0.60 28.35 7.90
N GLY A 310 0.09 27.36 7.36
CA GLY A 310 1.52 27.39 7.04
C GLY A 310 1.93 27.84 5.63
N GLY A 311 1.31 28.88 5.05
CA GLY A 311 1.75 29.50 3.79
C GLY A 311 3.20 30.05 3.79
N LYS A 312 3.94 29.92 4.90
CA LYS A 312 5.37 30.23 5.01
C LYS A 312 6.06 29.16 5.87
N GLU A 313 6.99 28.44 5.25
CA GLU A 313 8.01 27.56 5.84
C GLU A 313 7.80 27.04 7.27
N GLN A 314 7.02 25.97 7.43
CA GLN A 314 7.32 25.03 8.52
C GLN A 314 8.52 24.17 8.12
N THR A 315 9.64 24.42 8.79
CA THR A 315 10.83 23.56 8.78
C THR A 315 10.51 22.26 9.50
N SER A 316 11.15 21.17 9.09
CA SER A 316 10.90 19.78 9.51
C SER A 316 11.06 19.48 11.01
N ALA A 317 11.24 20.49 11.86
CA ALA A 317 11.52 20.38 13.28
C ALA A 317 10.26 20.33 14.18
N GLU A 318 9.10 20.82 13.72
CA GLU A 318 7.88 20.92 14.55
C GLU A 318 6.94 19.72 14.50
N LEU A 319 7.11 18.81 13.53
CA LEU A 319 6.44 17.50 13.57
C LEU A 319 7.19 16.56 14.53
N LYS A 320 7.21 16.89 15.83
CA LYS A 320 7.58 15.96 16.91
C LYS A 320 6.32 15.40 17.57
N PRO A 321 5.83 14.23 17.14
CA PRO A 321 5.30 13.28 18.09
C PRO A 321 6.53 12.63 18.74
N SER A 322 6.73 12.87 20.03
CA SER A 322 7.64 12.07 20.85
C SER A 322 7.18 10.61 20.78
N LEU A 323 7.73 9.86 19.83
CA LEU A 323 7.60 8.41 19.81
C LEU A 323 8.47 7.89 20.97
N PRO A 324 7.91 7.15 21.95
CA PRO A 324 8.75 6.40 22.85
C PRO A 324 9.51 5.37 22.02
N SER A 325 10.83 5.42 22.09
CA SER A 325 11.69 4.32 21.64
C SER A 325 11.23 3.05 22.36
N PRO A 326 11.13 1.90 21.69
CA PRO A 326 10.88 0.63 22.38
C PRO A 326 12.05 0.37 23.33
N THR A 327 11.82 0.52 24.64
CA THR A 327 12.79 0.18 25.67
C THR A 327 13.09 -1.30 25.54
N THR A 328 14.29 -1.61 25.06
CA THR A 328 14.81 -2.97 25.09
C THR A 328 15.30 -3.20 26.51
N THR A 329 14.49 -3.80 27.36
CA THR A 329 14.96 -4.31 28.65
C THR A 329 15.85 -5.52 28.39
N ALA A 330 17.14 -5.28 28.21
CA ALA A 330 18.16 -6.30 28.38
C ALA A 330 18.35 -6.52 29.88
N SER A 331 17.86 -7.64 30.41
CA SER A 331 18.28 -8.09 31.75
C SER A 331 19.66 -8.74 31.62
N VAL A 332 20.70 -7.97 31.94
CA VAL A 332 22.00 -8.52 32.34
C VAL A 332 21.89 -8.84 33.82
N GLY A 333 22.01 -10.12 34.15
CA GLY A 333 21.98 -10.62 35.52
C GLY A 333 22.56 -12.03 35.55
N GLY A 334 23.88 -12.13 35.38
CA GLY A 334 24.62 -13.34 35.70
C GLY A 334 24.80 -13.45 37.21
N LYS A 335 24.59 -14.65 37.75
CA LYS A 335 25.38 -15.21 38.85
C LYS A 335 25.38 -16.74 38.71
N GLU A 336 26.58 -17.28 38.78
CA GLU A 336 26.92 -18.70 38.81
C GLU A 336 26.25 -19.42 39.98
N GLN A 337 25.84 -20.67 39.75
CA GLN A 337 26.05 -21.74 40.73
C GLN A 337 26.07 -23.12 40.06
N THR A 338 26.99 -23.92 40.61
CA THR A 338 27.55 -25.22 40.25
C THR A 338 26.60 -26.40 40.08
N SER A 339 26.86 -27.18 39.03
CA SER A 339 26.85 -28.66 38.88
C SER A 339 26.16 -29.56 39.92
N ALA A 340 25.22 -30.38 39.44
CA ALA A 340 25.06 -31.78 39.84
C ALA A 340 24.33 -32.57 38.72
N GLU A 341 24.92 -33.71 38.34
CA GLU A 341 24.32 -34.77 37.51
C GLU A 341 23.01 -35.30 38.13
N LEU A 342 22.04 -35.67 37.30
CA LEU A 342 21.13 -36.78 37.56
C LEU A 342 20.47 -37.27 36.25
N LYS A 343 20.52 -38.60 36.07
CA LYS A 343 20.10 -39.40 34.92
C LYS A 343 18.58 -39.33 34.64
N PRO A 344 18.14 -39.67 33.41
CA PRO A 344 16.72 -39.72 33.06
C PRO A 344 16.06 -41.03 33.51
N SER A 345 14.88 -40.94 34.12
CA SER A 345 13.97 -42.06 34.35
C SER A 345 12.68 -41.87 33.55
N LEU A 346 12.50 -42.74 32.55
CA LEU A 346 11.24 -42.99 31.87
C LEU A 346 10.21 -43.61 32.82
N PRO A 347 8.92 -43.29 32.68
CA PRO A 347 7.85 -44.21 33.03
C PRO A 347 7.23 -44.83 31.77
N SER A 348 7.13 -46.17 31.81
CA SER A 348 6.44 -47.05 30.87
C SER A 348 4.90 -46.98 31.02
N PRO A 349 4.12 -47.52 30.07
CA PRO A 349 2.71 -47.22 29.88
C PRO A 349 1.79 -48.08 30.75
N THR A 350 0.56 -47.60 30.99
CA THR A 350 -0.51 -48.45 31.53
C THR A 350 -1.77 -48.28 30.68
N THR A 351 -2.09 -49.34 29.97
CA THR A 351 -3.38 -49.64 29.35
C THR A 351 -4.40 -50.00 30.44
N ALA A 352 -5.62 -49.47 30.36
CA ALA A 352 -6.80 -50.12 30.91
C ALA A 352 -8.03 -49.74 30.09
N ILE A 353 -8.62 -50.76 29.49
CA ILE A 353 -9.90 -50.80 28.79
C ILE A 353 -10.98 -51.05 29.85
N SER A 354 -12.09 -50.30 29.82
CA SER A 354 -13.43 -50.87 30.02
C SER A 354 -14.50 -49.86 29.65
N SER A 355 -15.31 -50.24 28.65
CA SER A 355 -16.57 -49.62 28.24
C SER A 355 -17.65 -49.73 29.34
N PRO A 356 -18.77 -49.03 29.16
CA PRO A 356 -19.98 -49.70 28.64
C PRO A 356 -20.32 -49.34 27.19
#